data_AF-A0A6J6DAX1-F1
#
_entry.id   AF-A0A6J6DAX1-F1
#
_cell.length_a   1.000
_cell.length_b   1.000
_cell.length_c   1.000
_cell.angle_alpha   90.00
_cell.angle_beta   90.00
_cell.angle_gamma   90.00
#
_symmetry.space_group_name_H-M   'P 1'
#
loop_
_entity.id
_entity.type
_entity.pdbx_description
1 polymer ?
#
loop_
_entity_poly.entity_id
_entity_poly.type
_entity_poly.pdbx_seq_one_letter_code
_entity_poly.pdbx_strand_id
1 'polypeptide(L)'
;MAPIPEKANPAPYHEVMSCIRFNTTAQRQQLSGETRLAGDDPVAAFLSPAITRSKVERIRRLSTDANPKIRESAALSYHAPLEVYQTLAKDPDPGVRACLARNQATPCDVLRTLAKDGDETVRAFVAINYSVPADAMELLESDASPTVQKLVAWKASLREDAELIPA
;
A
#
# COMPACT_ATOMS: atom_id res chain seq x y z
N MET A 1 -14.04 74.67 5.19
CA MET A 1 -14.85 74.10 4.10
C MET A 1 -13.98 74.13 2.85
N ALA A 2 -13.35 73.01 2.48
CA ALA A 2 -12.51 72.90 1.29
C ALA A 2 -12.85 71.59 0.56
N PRO A 3 -12.84 71.58 -0.79
CA PRO A 3 -13.60 70.64 -1.60
C PRO A 3 -12.82 69.37 -1.97
N ILE A 4 -13.58 68.36 -2.38
CA ILE A 4 -13.16 67.03 -2.81
C ILE A 4 -12.65 67.07 -4.26
N PRO A 5 -11.54 66.40 -4.64
CA PRO A 5 -11.30 66.00 -6.02
C PRO A 5 -11.60 64.49 -6.17
N GLU A 6 -12.68 64.14 -6.88
CA GLU A 6 -12.73 63.84 -8.32
C GLU A 6 -12.18 62.43 -8.64
N LYS A 7 -13.11 61.51 -8.91
CA LYS A 7 -12.82 60.18 -9.47
C LYS A 7 -12.69 60.31 -10.99
N ALA A 8 -11.58 59.83 -11.54
CA ALA A 8 -11.52 59.36 -12.92
C ALA A 8 -10.59 58.13 -12.99
N ASN A 9 -11.19 56.99 -13.36
CA ASN A 9 -10.55 55.77 -13.83
C ASN A 9 -11.20 55.51 -15.20
N PRO A 10 -10.48 55.08 -16.27
CA PRO A 10 -10.21 53.65 -16.47
C PRO A 10 -8.87 53.39 -17.22
N ALA A 11 -8.17 52.27 -17.07
CA ALA A 11 -8.41 50.97 -17.71
C ALA A 11 -7.07 50.15 -17.63
N PRO A 12 -7.00 48.93 -18.17
CA PRO A 12 -7.77 47.74 -17.86
C PRO A 12 -6.89 46.68 -17.18
N TYR A 13 -7.51 45.84 -16.37
CA TYR A 13 -6.87 44.67 -15.77
C TYR A 13 -6.44 43.70 -16.87
N HIS A 14 -5.14 43.57 -17.10
CA HIS A 14 -4.61 42.37 -17.76
C HIS A 14 -4.16 41.38 -16.69
N GLU A 15 -5.01 40.38 -16.59
CA GLU A 15 -4.89 39.10 -15.91
C GLU A 15 -3.48 38.49 -16.04
N VAL A 16 -2.79 38.28 -14.91
CA VAL A 16 -1.77 37.24 -14.80
C VAL A 16 -1.90 36.58 -13.43
N MET A 17 -2.41 35.35 -13.43
CA MET A 17 -2.48 34.47 -12.26
C MET A 17 -1.08 34.12 -11.77
N SER A 18 -0.71 34.64 -10.59
CA SER A 18 0.37 34.07 -9.76
C SER A 18 -0.07 34.10 -8.30
N CYS A 19 -0.57 32.97 -7.82
CA CYS A 19 -1.10 32.82 -6.47
C CYS A 19 0.01 32.60 -5.44
N ILE A 20 0.77 33.66 -5.11
CA ILE A 20 1.53 33.70 -3.86
C ILE A 20 0.64 34.34 -2.79
N ARG A 21 0.02 33.50 -1.94
CA ARG A 21 -0.77 33.95 -0.78
C ARG A 21 0.18 34.53 0.27
N PHE A 22 0.17 35.85 0.46
CA PHE A 22 0.82 36.47 1.63
C PHE A 22 -0.05 36.26 2.87
N ASN A 23 0.34 35.30 3.71
CA ASN A 23 -0.30 35.10 4.99
C ASN A 23 -0.08 36.32 5.89
N THR A 24 -1.12 36.77 6.61
CA THR A 24 -1.03 37.94 7.52
C THR A 24 -0.10 37.63 8.70
N THR A 25 0.44 38.65 9.35
CA THR A 25 1.31 38.50 10.54
C THR A 25 0.62 37.74 11.67
N ALA A 26 -0.69 37.97 11.88
CA ALA A 26 -1.48 37.22 12.86
C ALA A 26 -1.61 35.73 12.49
N GLN A 27 -1.83 35.41 11.22
CA GLN A 27 -1.90 34.02 10.76
C GLN A 27 -0.53 33.33 10.77
N ARG A 28 0.58 34.06 10.58
CA ARG A 28 1.93 33.52 10.77
C ARG A 28 2.23 33.20 12.24
N GLN A 29 1.74 34.02 13.16
CA GLN A 29 1.89 33.79 14.60
C GLN A 29 1.10 32.55 15.07
N GLN A 30 -0.12 32.34 14.54
CA GLN A 30 -0.88 31.10 14.80
C GLN A 30 -0.15 29.85 14.30
N LEU A 31 0.44 29.91 13.10
CA LEU A 31 1.23 28.79 12.56
C LEU A 31 2.51 28.52 13.34
N SER A 32 3.13 29.56 13.93
CA SER A 32 4.36 29.39 14.72
C SER A 32 4.14 28.70 16.08
N GLY A 33 2.90 28.58 16.52
CA GLY A 33 2.52 27.89 17.75
C GLY A 33 2.31 26.38 17.58
N GLU A 34 2.14 25.90 16.35
CA GLU A 34 1.94 24.48 16.07
C GLU A 34 3.28 23.77 15.92
N THR A 35 3.81 23.39 17.09
CA THR A 35 4.64 22.19 17.27
C THR A 35 6.05 22.22 16.67
N ARG A 36 6.98 22.90 17.36
CA ARG A 36 8.37 22.40 17.42
C ARG A 36 8.37 21.06 18.16
N LEU A 37 8.35 19.95 17.42
CA LEU A 37 8.65 18.65 18.00
C LEU A 37 10.14 18.64 18.36
N ALA A 38 10.44 18.65 19.66
CA ALA A 38 11.79 18.52 20.16
C ALA A 38 12.31 17.10 19.85
N GLY A 39 13.37 17.04 19.06
CA GLY A 39 14.11 15.82 18.74
C GLY A 39 14.93 16.04 17.47
N ASP A 40 16.25 16.17 17.60
CA ASP A 40 17.21 16.35 16.52
C ASP A 40 17.41 15.07 15.68
N ASP A 41 16.31 14.41 15.29
CA ASP A 41 16.33 13.33 14.32
C ASP A 41 15.52 13.76 13.08
N PRO A 42 16.18 14.23 12.00
CA PRO A 42 15.50 14.65 10.78
C PRO A 42 14.72 13.49 10.12
N VAL A 43 15.01 12.23 10.49
CA VAL A 43 14.28 11.05 9.99
C VAL A 43 12.90 10.93 10.63
N ALA A 44 12.75 11.32 11.90
CA ALA A 44 11.46 11.28 12.61
C ALA A 44 10.44 12.27 12.02
N ALA A 45 10.90 13.35 11.39
CA ALA A 45 10.04 14.35 10.76
C ALA A 45 9.34 13.85 9.47
N PHE A 46 9.80 12.75 8.89
CA PHE A 46 9.32 12.24 7.60
C PHE A 46 8.80 10.80 7.67
N LEU A 47 8.38 10.35 8.86
CA LEU A 47 7.72 9.05 9.01
C LEU A 47 6.38 9.05 8.25
N SER A 48 6.06 7.92 7.62
CA SER A 48 4.74 7.71 7.03
C SER A 48 3.66 7.90 8.10
N PRO A 49 2.50 8.52 7.76
CA PRO A 49 1.45 8.75 8.74
C PRO A 49 1.06 7.45 9.45
N ALA A 50 0.85 7.56 10.77
CA ALA A 50 0.40 6.42 11.57
C ALA A 50 -0.85 5.80 10.96
N ILE A 51 -0.93 4.46 11.00
CA ILE A 51 -2.12 3.75 10.54
C ILE A 51 -3.27 4.12 11.46
N THR A 52 -4.25 4.84 10.92
CA THR A 52 -5.41 5.28 11.69
C THR A 52 -6.46 4.18 11.77
N ARG A 53 -7.28 4.22 12.82
CA ARG A 53 -8.47 3.36 12.96
C ARG A 53 -9.38 3.46 11.73
N SER A 54 -9.54 4.65 11.17
CA SER A 54 -10.35 4.89 9.97
C SER A 54 -9.78 4.20 8.73
N LYS A 55 -8.46 4.02 8.63
CA LYS A 55 -7.84 3.28 7.52
C LYS A 55 -8.13 1.78 7.63
N VAL A 56 -7.99 1.20 8.82
CA VAL A 56 -8.32 -0.21 9.07
C VAL A 56 -9.79 -0.48 8.76
N GLU A 57 -10.69 0.39 9.22
CA GLU A 57 -12.13 0.22 8.99
C GLU A 57 -12.50 0.34 7.51
N ARG A 58 -11.82 1.24 6.78
CA ARG A 58 -11.95 1.29 5.32
C ARG A 58 -11.55 -0.03 4.67
N ILE A 59 -10.41 -0.61 5.07
CA ILE A 59 -9.95 -1.89 4.51
C ILE A 59 -10.97 -3.00 4.77
N ARG A 60 -11.56 -3.07 5.98
CA ARG A 60 -12.64 -4.01 6.29
C ARG A 60 -13.82 -3.85 5.35
N ARG A 61 -14.28 -2.62 5.14
CA ARG A 61 -15.39 -2.34 4.21
C ARG A 61 -15.07 -2.75 2.77
N LEU A 62 -13.84 -2.50 2.30
CA LEU A 62 -13.40 -2.90 0.96
C LEU A 62 -13.33 -4.42 0.81
N SER A 63 -12.98 -5.14 1.88
CA SER A 63 -12.86 -6.60 1.86
C SER A 63 -14.20 -7.34 1.70
N THR A 64 -15.33 -6.67 1.94
CA THR A 64 -16.67 -7.25 1.83
C THR A 64 -17.48 -6.67 0.66
N ASP A 65 -16.83 -5.93 -0.24
CA ASP A 65 -17.51 -5.31 -1.38
C ASP A 65 -18.00 -6.38 -2.37
N ALA A 66 -19.13 -6.12 -3.03
CA ALA A 66 -19.68 -7.04 -4.03
C ALA A 66 -18.74 -7.19 -5.24
N ASN A 67 -18.02 -6.14 -5.60
CA ASN A 67 -17.09 -6.15 -6.71
C ASN A 67 -15.74 -6.80 -6.31
N PRO A 68 -15.34 -7.91 -6.95
CA PRO A 68 -14.05 -8.56 -6.64
C PRO A 68 -12.86 -7.63 -6.83
N LYS A 69 -12.90 -6.69 -7.79
CA LYS A 69 -11.81 -5.72 -7.99
C LYS A 69 -11.61 -4.77 -6.81
N ILE A 70 -12.68 -4.48 -6.07
CA ILE A 70 -12.59 -3.70 -4.84
C ILE A 70 -12.00 -4.57 -3.72
N ARG A 71 -12.39 -5.84 -3.62
CA ARG A 71 -11.81 -6.78 -2.65
C ARG A 71 -10.32 -7.07 -2.92
N GLU A 72 -9.90 -7.12 -4.19
CA GLU A 72 -8.48 -7.21 -4.59
C GLU A 72 -7.66 -6.07 -3.98
N SER A 73 -8.20 -4.84 -3.93
CA SER A 73 -7.53 -3.70 -3.31
C SER A 73 -7.31 -3.88 -1.81
N ALA A 74 -8.25 -4.54 -1.11
CA ALA A 74 -8.10 -4.90 0.29
C ALA A 74 -7.04 -6.01 0.47
N ALA A 75 -7.03 -7.01 -0.41
CA ALA A 75 -6.07 -8.11 -0.40
C ALA A 75 -4.62 -7.64 -0.58
N LEU A 76 -4.38 -6.58 -1.36
CA LEU A 76 -3.06 -5.99 -1.58
C LEU A 76 -2.63 -4.99 -0.50
N SER A 77 -3.45 -4.74 0.52
CA SER A 77 -3.10 -3.80 1.58
C SER A 77 -2.02 -4.40 2.49
N TYR A 78 -1.01 -3.61 2.84
CA TYR A 78 0.01 -3.95 3.85
C TYR A 78 -0.44 -3.73 5.30
N HIS A 79 -1.66 -3.21 5.48
CA HIS A 79 -2.19 -2.80 6.78
C HIS A 79 -3.55 -3.43 7.07
N ALA A 80 -3.90 -4.47 6.30
CA ALA A 80 -5.09 -5.23 6.61
C ALA A 80 -4.89 -5.92 7.96
N PRO A 81 -5.93 -5.97 8.81
CA PRO A 81 -5.86 -6.74 10.03
C PRO A 81 -5.99 -8.25 9.71
N LEU A 82 -5.52 -9.11 10.62
CA LEU A 82 -5.40 -10.55 10.37
C LEU A 82 -6.72 -11.20 9.92
N GLU A 83 -7.84 -10.79 10.52
CA GLU A 83 -9.17 -11.31 10.18
C GLU A 83 -9.54 -11.06 8.71
N VAL A 84 -9.05 -9.97 8.12
CA VAL A 84 -9.29 -9.66 6.71
C VAL A 84 -8.49 -10.59 5.80
N TYR A 85 -7.22 -10.86 6.12
CA TYR A 85 -6.43 -11.85 5.37
C TYR A 85 -7.09 -13.24 5.41
N GLN A 86 -7.53 -13.68 6.60
CA GLN A 86 -8.19 -14.98 6.77
C GLN A 86 -9.51 -15.08 6.01
N THR A 87 -10.26 -13.98 5.92
CA THR A 87 -11.52 -13.92 5.16
C THR A 87 -11.24 -13.97 3.67
N LEU A 88 -10.33 -13.13 3.17
CA LEU A 88 -10.00 -13.04 1.75
C LEU A 88 -9.30 -14.30 1.23
N ALA A 89 -8.64 -15.08 2.10
CA ALA A 89 -8.06 -16.37 1.72
C ALA A 89 -9.11 -17.39 1.29
N LYS A 90 -10.37 -17.19 1.70
CA LYS A 90 -11.53 -18.03 1.35
C LYS A 90 -12.47 -17.33 0.36
N ASP A 91 -12.02 -16.23 -0.24
CA ASP A 91 -12.83 -15.48 -1.19
C ASP A 91 -13.23 -16.38 -2.38
N PRO A 92 -14.48 -16.34 -2.86
CA PRO A 92 -14.88 -17.14 -4.02
C PRO A 92 -14.10 -16.79 -5.28
N ASP A 93 -13.64 -15.54 -5.43
CA ASP A 93 -12.90 -15.10 -6.62
C ASP A 93 -11.41 -15.47 -6.52
N PRO A 94 -10.87 -16.28 -7.45
CA PRO A 94 -9.45 -16.60 -7.48
C PRO A 94 -8.56 -15.37 -7.70
N GLY A 95 -9.06 -14.31 -8.36
CA GLY A 95 -8.33 -13.05 -8.53
C GLY A 95 -7.99 -12.37 -7.21
N VAL A 96 -8.95 -12.33 -6.28
CA VAL A 96 -8.75 -11.86 -4.91
C VAL A 96 -7.73 -12.72 -4.16
N ARG A 97 -7.87 -14.06 -4.23
CA ARG A 97 -6.93 -14.99 -3.56
C ARG A 97 -5.51 -14.89 -4.13
N ALA A 98 -5.38 -14.69 -5.44
CA ALA A 98 -4.10 -14.46 -6.11
C ALA A 98 -3.46 -13.14 -5.68
N CYS A 99 -4.25 -12.07 -5.53
CA CYS A 99 -3.76 -10.81 -4.97
C CYS A 99 -3.24 -10.98 -3.54
N LEU A 100 -3.91 -11.80 -2.73
CA LEU A 100 -3.47 -12.15 -1.39
C LEU A 100 -2.16 -12.94 -1.41
N ALA A 101 -2.05 -13.94 -2.29
CA ALA A 101 -0.84 -14.74 -2.49
C ALA A 101 0.36 -13.89 -2.94
N ARG A 102 0.13 -12.82 -3.72
CA ARG A 102 1.18 -11.90 -4.17
C ARG A 102 1.63 -10.90 -3.09
N ASN A 103 0.80 -10.64 -2.08
CA ASN A 103 1.08 -9.64 -1.07
C ASN A 103 2.15 -10.13 -0.06
N GLN A 104 3.24 -9.36 0.10
CA GLN A 104 4.35 -9.72 0.99
C GLN A 104 4.01 -9.58 2.47
N ALA A 105 2.98 -8.80 2.82
CA ALA A 105 2.45 -8.70 4.18
C ALA A 105 1.50 -9.86 4.54
N THR A 106 1.19 -10.75 3.60
CA THR A 106 0.32 -11.89 3.89
C THR A 106 0.98 -12.82 4.92
N PRO A 107 0.31 -13.12 6.04
CA PRO A 107 0.86 -13.99 7.07
C PRO A 107 1.16 -15.41 6.57
N CYS A 108 2.19 -16.05 7.12
CA CYS A 108 2.62 -17.40 6.70
C CYS A 108 1.50 -18.44 6.78
N ASP A 109 0.64 -18.40 7.81
CA ASP A 109 -0.48 -19.33 7.95
C ASP A 109 -1.52 -19.19 6.82
N VAL A 110 -1.69 -17.97 6.32
CA VAL A 110 -2.55 -17.71 5.18
C VAL A 110 -1.89 -18.23 3.89
N LEU A 111 -0.58 -18.01 3.71
CA LEU A 111 0.17 -18.55 2.59
C LEU A 111 0.15 -20.09 2.56
N ARG A 112 0.23 -20.77 3.71
CA ARG A 112 0.05 -22.25 3.80
C ARG A 112 -1.31 -22.71 3.30
N THR A 113 -2.34 -21.92 3.58
CA THR A 113 -3.70 -22.20 3.11
C THR A 113 -3.78 -22.03 1.60
N LEU A 114 -3.23 -20.94 1.07
CA LEU A 114 -3.22 -20.63 -0.36
C LEU A 114 -2.31 -21.58 -1.18
N ALA A 115 -1.28 -22.17 -0.58
CA ALA A 115 -0.46 -23.20 -1.25
C ALA A 115 -1.28 -24.45 -1.61
N LYS A 116 -2.42 -24.68 -0.95
CA LYS A 116 -3.37 -25.77 -1.23
C LYS A 116 -4.57 -25.32 -2.06
N ASP A 117 -4.54 -24.10 -2.62
CA ASP A 117 -5.65 -23.56 -3.39
C ASP A 117 -5.95 -24.41 -4.63
N GLY A 118 -7.21 -24.48 -5.03
CA GLY A 118 -7.60 -25.20 -6.25
C GLY A 118 -7.10 -24.52 -7.53
N ASP A 119 -6.88 -23.20 -7.48
CA ASP A 119 -6.46 -22.41 -8.64
C ASP A 119 -4.93 -22.40 -8.81
N GLU A 120 -4.45 -22.79 -10.00
CA GLU A 120 -3.02 -22.79 -10.34
C GLU A 120 -2.37 -21.41 -10.19
N THR A 121 -3.07 -20.35 -10.58
CA THR A 121 -2.53 -18.98 -10.55
C THR A 121 -2.26 -18.54 -9.11
N VAL A 122 -3.16 -18.89 -8.19
CA VAL A 122 -2.99 -18.62 -6.76
C VAL A 122 -1.74 -19.33 -6.24
N ARG A 123 -1.60 -20.64 -6.50
CA ARG A 123 -0.43 -21.43 -6.08
C ARG A 123 0.88 -20.92 -6.69
N ALA A 124 0.86 -20.51 -7.96
CA ALA A 124 2.00 -19.88 -8.63
C ALA A 124 2.43 -18.57 -7.95
N PHE A 125 1.49 -17.72 -7.54
CA PHE A 125 1.80 -16.51 -6.78
C PHE A 125 2.37 -16.81 -5.40
N VAL A 126 1.92 -17.87 -4.72
CA VAL A 126 2.50 -18.31 -3.46
C VAL A 126 3.96 -18.74 -3.67
N ALA A 127 4.25 -19.52 -4.71
CA ALA A 127 5.61 -19.98 -5.02
C ALA A 127 6.60 -18.82 -5.15
N ILE A 128 6.20 -17.74 -5.84
CA ILE A 128 7.06 -16.57 -6.03
C ILE A 128 7.05 -15.59 -4.85
N ASN A 129 6.13 -15.70 -3.89
CA ASN A 129 6.09 -14.80 -2.73
C ASN A 129 7.31 -15.00 -1.82
N TYR A 130 8.06 -13.94 -1.52
CA TYR A 130 9.26 -14.01 -0.69
C TYR A 130 9.01 -14.50 0.75
N SER A 131 7.83 -14.20 1.29
CA SER A 131 7.42 -14.57 2.65
C SER A 131 6.86 -15.99 2.76
N VAL A 132 6.87 -16.79 1.69
CA VAL A 132 6.38 -18.17 1.71
C VAL A 132 7.20 -19.01 2.69
N PRO A 133 6.57 -19.73 3.63
CA PRO A 133 7.30 -20.57 4.57
C PRO A 133 7.79 -21.86 3.88
N ALA A 134 8.87 -22.45 4.41
CA ALA A 134 9.54 -23.61 3.80
C ALA A 134 8.60 -24.81 3.61
N ASP A 135 7.74 -25.09 4.59
CA ASP A 135 6.77 -26.19 4.52
C ASP A 135 5.73 -26.00 3.39
N ALA A 136 5.36 -24.76 3.08
CA ALA A 136 4.51 -24.47 1.94
C ALA A 136 5.29 -24.55 0.61
N MET A 137 6.59 -24.24 0.60
CA MET A 137 7.43 -24.41 -0.59
C MET A 137 7.61 -25.89 -0.94
N GLU A 138 7.91 -26.74 0.04
CA GLU A 138 8.05 -28.20 -0.12
C GLU A 138 6.77 -28.81 -0.74
N LEU A 139 5.60 -28.32 -0.33
CA LEU A 139 4.34 -28.74 -0.93
C LEU A 139 4.24 -28.35 -2.42
N LEU A 140 4.70 -27.15 -2.77
CA LEU A 140 4.65 -26.61 -4.14
C LEU A 140 5.71 -27.23 -5.07
N GLU A 141 6.80 -27.79 -4.53
CA GLU A 141 7.76 -28.58 -5.32
C GLU A 141 7.11 -29.80 -5.97
N SER A 142 6.14 -30.40 -5.27
CA SER A 142 5.36 -31.55 -5.74
C SER A 142 4.01 -31.16 -6.33
N ASP A 143 3.81 -29.89 -6.74
CA ASP A 143 2.55 -29.41 -7.28
C ASP A 143 2.15 -30.17 -8.56
N ALA A 144 0.85 -30.33 -8.82
CA ALA A 144 0.38 -30.96 -10.05
C ALA A 144 0.66 -30.13 -11.31
N SER A 145 0.83 -28.81 -11.17
CA SER A 145 1.08 -27.91 -12.30
C SER A 145 2.57 -27.79 -12.63
N PRO A 146 2.97 -28.08 -13.88
CA PRO A 146 4.33 -27.81 -14.35
C PRO A 146 4.74 -26.35 -14.28
N THR A 147 3.77 -25.41 -14.35
CA THR A 147 4.03 -23.97 -14.22
C THR A 147 4.55 -23.65 -12.82
N VAL A 148 3.87 -24.17 -11.79
CA VAL A 148 4.23 -23.96 -10.38
C VAL A 148 5.60 -24.58 -10.09
N GLN A 149 5.84 -25.82 -10.53
CA GLN A 149 7.14 -26.48 -10.36
C GLN A 149 8.29 -25.69 -10.99
N LYS A 150 8.10 -25.15 -12.20
CA LYS A 150 9.11 -24.29 -12.86
C LYS A 150 9.40 -23.02 -12.07
N LEU A 151 8.39 -22.39 -11.48
CA LEU A 151 8.55 -21.19 -10.66
C LEU A 151 9.31 -21.49 -9.37
N VAL A 152 9.03 -22.63 -8.74
CA VAL A 152 9.77 -23.10 -7.56
C VAL A 152 11.23 -23.36 -7.91
N ALA A 153 11.50 -24.11 -8.98
CA ALA A 153 12.85 -24.38 -9.46
C ALA A 153 13.62 -23.10 -9.82
N TRP A 154 12.98 -22.15 -10.51
CA TRP A 154 13.55 -20.84 -10.82
C TRP A 154 13.88 -20.05 -9.55
N LYS A 155 13.00 -20.08 -8.55
CA LYS A 155 13.26 -19.40 -7.27
C LYS A 155 14.39 -20.07 -6.48
N ALA A 156 14.53 -21.39 -6.59
CA ALA A 156 15.65 -22.12 -6.00
C ALA A 156 16.99 -21.72 -6.66
N SER A 157 17.05 -21.61 -7.99
CA SER A 157 18.28 -21.21 -8.69
C SER A 157 18.73 -19.79 -8.30
N LEU A 158 17.79 -18.88 -8.02
CA LEU A 158 18.12 -17.54 -7.54
C LEU A 158 18.78 -17.53 -6.14
N ARG A 159 18.50 -18.53 -5.30
CA ARG A 159 19.21 -18.65 -4.01
C ARG A 159 20.66 -19.08 -4.21
N GLU A 160 20.90 -20.04 -5.10
CA GLU A 160 22.24 -20.55 -5.40
C GLU A 160 23.14 -19.44 -5.97
N ASP A 161 22.62 -18.65 -6.91
CA ASP A 161 23.36 -17.50 -7.48
C ASP A 161 23.69 -16.43 -6.43
N ALA A 162 22.81 -16.21 -5.46
CA ALA A 162 23.03 -15.23 -4.38
C ALA A 162 24.08 -15.70 -3.36
N GLU A 163 24.19 -17.01 -3.13
CA GLU A 163 25.21 -17.61 -2.26
C GLU A 163 26.62 -17.60 -2.92
N LEU A 164 26.70 -17.32 -4.22
CA LEU A 164 27.93 -17.31 -5.03
C LEU A 164 28.67 -15.96 -5.10
N ILE A 165 28.16 -14.91 -4.46
CA ILE A 165 28.84 -13.59 -4.40
C ILE A 165 29.69 -13.53 -3.11
N PRO A 166 31.03 -13.65 -3.17
CA PRO A 166 31.87 -13.47 -1.98
C PRO A 166 31.87 -11.99 -1.55
N ALA A 167 31.89 -11.80 -0.22
CA ALA A 167 31.92 -10.51 0.46
C ALA A 167 33.15 -9.64 0.13
#